data_AF-A0A8C9ZUX5-F1
#
_entry.id   AF-A0A8C9ZUX5-F1
#
_cell.length_a   1.000
_cell.length_b   1.000
_cell.length_c   1.000
_cell.angle_alpha   90.00
_cell.angle_beta   90.00
_cell.angle_gamma   90.00
#
_symmetry.space_group_name_H-M   'P 1'
#
loop_
_entity.id
_entity.type
_entity.pdbx_description
1 polymer ?
#
loop_
_entity_poly.entity_id
_entity_poly.type
_entity_poly.pdbx_seq_one_letter_code
_entity_poly.pdbx_strand_id
1 'polypeptide(L)'
;MTESKGKLVCDMCAHIKAFEVKLALLVGQVQKQDFTHLSTTQNLSAEKPVAPLPAEKSLLVLVLVFQNPFAVDIDKALPSCQFELAELQNCDVLKDAFKPNSLIEFYAALPNETYPNIKRHAMKMSTLFGSTYICEQTFSRMKLMKIPMRSRLTDEHLHQSLRLAMTGMEPDIGHLTSQKQAHRSH
;
A
#
# COMPACT_ATOMS: atom_id res chain seq x y z
N MET A 1 39.94 11.59 -0.35
CA MET A 1 39.72 10.28 0.34
C MET A 1 39.30 10.49 1.80
N THR A 2 38.34 11.39 2.06
CA THR A 2 37.88 11.78 3.41
C THR A 2 36.36 11.68 3.58
N GLU A 3 35.62 11.38 2.51
CA GLU A 3 34.15 11.38 2.49
C GLU A 3 33.53 10.10 3.09
N SER A 4 34.25 8.97 3.08
CA SER A 4 33.75 7.70 3.61
C SER A 4 33.65 7.65 5.14
N LYS A 5 34.52 8.39 5.85
CA LYS A 5 34.51 8.42 7.32
C LYS A 5 33.34 9.23 7.88
N GLY A 6 32.96 10.33 7.22
CA GLY A 6 31.81 11.15 7.62
C GLY A 6 30.48 10.40 7.46
N LYS A 7 30.34 9.64 6.37
CA LYS A 7 29.13 8.84 6.08
C LYS A 7 28.85 7.80 7.16
N LEU A 8 29.88 7.06 7.58
CA LEU A 8 29.77 6.06 8.64
C LEU A 8 29.33 6.66 9.99
N VAL A 9 29.81 7.86 10.33
CA VAL A 9 29.45 8.55 11.57
C VAL A 9 27.99 9.02 11.53
N CYS A 10 27.55 9.61 10.41
CA CYS A 10 26.15 10.01 10.23
C CYS A 10 25.19 8.81 10.31
N ASP A 11 25.56 7.69 9.70
CA ASP A 11 24.78 6.44 9.75
C ASP A 11 24.66 5.91 11.19
N MET A 12 25.76 5.93 11.95
CA MET A 12 25.73 5.55 13.37
C MET A 12 24.86 6.50 14.22
N CYS A 13 24.94 7.81 13.99
CA CYS A 13 24.09 8.77 14.68
C CYS A 13 22.60 8.54 14.39
N ALA A 14 22.23 8.19 13.16
CA ALA A 14 20.85 7.85 12.81
C ALA A 14 20.36 6.63 13.60
N HIS A 15 21.16 5.56 13.68
CA HIS A 15 20.81 4.37 14.45
C HIS A 15 20.68 4.64 15.95
N ILE A 16 21.56 5.46 16.53
CA ILE A 16 21.47 5.84 17.95
C ILE A 16 20.17 6.59 18.23
N LYS A 17 19.82 7.58 17.40
CA LYS A 17 18.56 8.31 17.56
C LYS A 17 17.34 7.41 17.38
N ALA A 18 17.37 6.50 16.40
CA ALA A 18 16.31 5.53 16.21
C ALA A 18 16.16 4.61 17.43
N PHE A 19 17.28 4.18 18.02
CA PHE A 19 17.28 3.38 19.23
C PHE A 19 16.71 4.12 20.44
N GLU A 20 17.07 5.39 20.64
CA GLU A 20 16.50 6.25 21.70
C GLU A 20 14.97 6.37 21.56
N VAL A 21 14.49 6.58 20.34
CA VAL A 21 13.04 6.63 20.04
C VAL A 21 12.36 5.29 20.37
N LYS A 22 12.96 4.17 19.98
CA LYS A 22 12.44 2.83 20.30
C LYS A 22 12.40 2.58 21.80
N LEU A 23 13.42 2.99 22.53
CA LEU A 23 13.46 2.88 24.00
C LEU A 23 12.35 3.71 24.64
N ALA A 24 12.17 4.97 24.22
CA ALA A 24 11.11 5.82 24.73
C ALA A 24 9.71 5.21 24.48
N LEU A 25 9.49 4.69 23.27
CA LEU A 25 8.25 3.99 22.90
C LEU A 25 7.99 2.79 23.82
N LEU A 26 9.00 1.93 24.01
CA LEU A 26 8.90 0.75 24.87
C LEU A 26 8.62 1.11 26.33
N VAL A 27 9.28 2.13 26.88
CA VAL A 27 9.02 2.61 28.24
C VAL A 27 7.58 3.07 28.38
N GLY A 28 7.07 3.85 27.40
CA GLY A 28 5.68 4.31 27.38
C GLY A 28 4.67 3.16 27.28
N GLN A 29 4.98 2.12 26.51
CA GLN A 29 4.13 0.93 26.37
C GLN A 29 4.08 0.11 27.65
N VAL A 30 5.23 -0.14 28.30
CA VAL A 30 5.30 -0.86 29.58
C VAL A 30 4.48 -0.16 30.66
N GLN A 31 4.52 1.18 30.72
CA GLN A 31 3.68 1.96 31.65
C GLN A 31 2.18 1.80 31.39
N LYS A 32 1.78 1.60 30.13
CA LYS A 32 0.39 1.38 29.71
C LYS A 32 -0.03 -0.10 29.77
N GLN A 33 0.83 -1.00 30.23
CA GLN A 33 0.64 -2.46 30.15
C GLN A 33 0.43 -2.98 28.71
N ASP A 34 0.97 -2.27 27.72
CA ASP A 34 1.00 -2.72 26.33
C ASP A 34 2.32 -3.48 26.09
N PHE A 35 2.21 -4.75 25.70
CA PHE A 35 3.37 -5.61 25.45
C PHE A 35 3.44 -6.10 23.99
N THR A 36 2.82 -5.36 23.06
CA THR A 36 2.77 -5.69 21.63
C THR A 36 4.16 -5.92 20.99
N HIS A 37 5.23 -5.34 21.54
CA HIS A 37 6.61 -5.52 21.07
C HIS A 37 7.44 -6.54 21.85
N LEU A 38 6.91 -7.06 22.96
CA LEU A 38 7.60 -8.05 23.80
C LEU A 38 7.06 -9.44 23.47
N SER A 39 7.61 -10.08 22.43
CA SER A 39 7.13 -11.38 21.95
C SER A 39 7.13 -12.46 23.04
N THR A 40 8.06 -12.41 23.99
CA THR A 40 8.13 -13.37 25.11
C THR A 40 6.89 -13.31 26.01
N THR A 41 6.19 -12.17 26.10
CA THR A 41 4.96 -12.00 26.88
C THR A 41 3.68 -12.27 26.09
N GLN A 42 3.74 -12.35 24.75
CA GLN A 42 2.58 -12.62 23.91
C GLN A 42 2.01 -14.04 24.11
N ASN A 43 2.79 -14.96 24.66
CA ASN A 43 2.35 -16.32 25.02
C ASN A 43 1.30 -16.37 26.15
N LEU A 44 0.96 -15.24 26.79
CA LEU A 44 -0.09 -15.16 27.80
C LEU A 44 -1.45 -14.66 27.29
N SER A 45 -1.56 -14.20 26.03
CA SER A 45 -2.82 -13.73 25.45
C SER A 45 -3.09 -14.44 24.13
N ALA A 46 -3.54 -15.69 24.24
CA ALA A 46 -4.08 -16.43 23.11
C ALA A 46 -5.55 -16.04 22.90
N GLU A 47 -5.81 -15.18 21.93
CA GLU A 47 -6.94 -15.33 21.00
C GLU A 47 -6.75 -14.39 19.81
N LYS A 48 -6.90 -14.92 18.59
CA LYS A 48 -6.80 -14.14 17.36
C LYS A 48 -8.14 -14.24 16.61
N PRO A 49 -9.06 -13.28 16.77
CA PRO A 49 -10.15 -13.11 15.82
C PRO A 49 -9.62 -12.43 14.56
N VAL A 50 -10.17 -12.80 13.41
CA VAL A 50 -10.03 -12.07 12.15
C VAL A 50 -10.44 -10.61 12.40
N ALA A 51 -9.51 -9.68 12.18
CA ALA A 51 -9.68 -8.29 12.54
C ALA A 51 -10.88 -7.66 11.81
N PRO A 52 -11.83 -7.04 12.54
CA PRO A 52 -12.82 -6.14 11.94
C PRO A 52 -12.11 -4.99 11.20
N LEU A 53 -12.78 -4.42 10.21
CA LEU A 53 -12.34 -3.18 9.56
C LEU A 53 -11.95 -2.15 10.63
N PRO A 54 -10.76 -1.52 10.52
CA PRO A 54 -10.30 -0.56 11.52
C PRO A 54 -11.34 0.57 11.66
N ALA A 55 -11.67 0.94 12.90
CA ALA A 55 -12.48 2.11 13.20
C ALA A 55 -11.93 3.34 12.45
N GLU A 56 -12.78 4.31 12.08
CA GLU A 56 -12.42 5.45 11.21
C GLU A 56 -11.12 6.16 11.61
N LYS A 57 -10.86 6.28 12.93
CA LYS A 57 -9.61 6.87 13.48
C LYS A 57 -8.36 6.08 13.11
N SER A 58 -8.46 4.75 13.07
CA SER A 58 -7.37 3.87 12.68
C SER A 58 -7.11 3.92 11.18
N LEU A 59 -8.12 4.18 10.35
CA LEU A 59 -7.94 4.36 8.91
C LEU A 59 -7.15 5.64 8.58
N LEU A 60 -7.42 6.74 9.30
CA LEU A 60 -6.68 7.99 9.13
C LEU A 60 -5.18 7.84 9.41
N VAL A 61 -4.80 7.11 10.47
CA VAL A 61 -3.39 6.85 10.76
C VAL A 61 -2.73 6.06 9.64
N LEU A 62 -3.41 5.04 9.09
CA LEU A 62 -2.89 4.24 7.98
C LEU A 62 -2.63 5.08 6.73
N VAL A 63 -3.51 6.04 6.43
CA VAL A 63 -3.33 7.00 5.33
C VAL A 63 -2.16 7.93 5.61
N LEU A 64 -2.03 8.47 6.82
CA LEU A 64 -0.93 9.37 7.18
C LEU A 64 0.43 8.68 7.09
N VAL A 65 0.53 7.42 7.53
CA VAL A 65 1.76 6.61 7.37
C VAL A 65 2.16 6.45 5.91
N PHE A 66 1.19 6.34 5.00
CA PHE A 66 1.45 6.25 3.56
C PHE A 66 1.74 7.61 2.92
N GLN A 67 1.08 8.67 3.37
CA GLN A 67 1.23 9.99 2.78
C GLN A 67 2.52 10.67 3.21
N ASN A 68 2.89 10.55 4.49
CA ASN A 68 4.10 11.14 5.04
C ASN A 68 4.57 10.37 6.28
N PRO A 69 5.38 9.31 6.11
CA PRO A 69 5.86 8.50 7.22
C PRO A 69 6.81 9.27 8.15
N PHE A 70 7.34 10.43 7.70
CA PHE A 70 8.28 11.25 8.45
C PHE A 70 7.63 12.19 9.47
N ALA A 71 6.33 12.46 9.33
CA ALA A 71 5.58 13.35 10.23
C ALA A 71 4.61 12.60 11.15
N VAL A 72 4.61 11.27 11.09
CA VAL A 72 3.66 10.44 11.84
C VAL A 72 4.13 10.24 13.26
N ASP A 73 3.22 10.40 14.20
CA ASP A 73 3.38 10.02 15.60
C ASP A 73 3.51 8.48 15.71
N ILE A 74 4.70 8.01 16.10
CA ILE A 74 5.04 6.59 16.17
C ILE A 74 4.15 5.87 17.18
N ASP A 75 3.79 6.49 18.30
CA ASP A 75 2.93 5.89 19.32
C ASP A 75 1.54 5.53 18.79
N LYS A 76 1.06 6.27 17.77
CA LYS A 76 -0.25 6.07 17.14
C LYS A 76 -0.21 5.10 15.96
N ALA A 77 0.97 4.84 15.40
CA ALA A 77 1.12 3.95 14.25
C ALA A 77 0.82 2.49 14.60
N LEU A 78 0.58 1.66 13.56
CA LEU A 78 0.39 0.22 13.73
C LEU A 78 1.63 -0.40 14.40
N PRO A 79 1.49 -1.23 15.45
CA PRO A 79 2.63 -1.78 16.20
C PRO A 79 3.69 -2.41 15.29
N SER A 80 3.29 -3.17 14.28
CA SER A 80 4.23 -3.80 13.33
C SER A 80 5.12 -2.82 12.54
N CYS A 81 4.75 -1.55 12.47
CA CYS A 81 5.50 -0.53 11.73
C CYS A 81 6.30 0.41 12.66
N GLN A 82 6.07 0.41 13.98
CA GLN A 82 6.61 1.44 14.87
C GLN A 82 8.15 1.49 14.89
N PHE A 83 8.80 0.32 14.97
CA PHE A 83 10.27 0.26 14.94
C PHE A 83 10.85 0.59 13.58
N GLU A 84 10.19 0.20 12.50
CA GLU A 84 10.59 0.57 11.14
C GLU A 84 10.43 2.08 10.91
N LEU A 85 9.37 2.69 11.45
CA LEU A 85 9.14 4.13 11.39
C LEU A 85 10.20 4.88 12.20
N ALA A 86 10.61 4.38 13.37
CA ALA A 86 11.68 4.97 14.15
C ALA A 86 13.02 5.00 13.38
N GLU A 87 13.37 3.92 12.68
CA GLU A 87 14.56 3.90 11.81
C GLU A 87 14.40 4.87 10.63
N LEU A 88 13.27 4.79 9.92
CA LEU A 88 13.01 5.59 8.74
C LEU A 88 13.01 7.10 9.06
N GLN A 89 12.36 7.51 10.16
CA GLN A 89 12.28 8.91 10.60
C GLN A 89 13.63 9.49 11.04
N ASN A 90 14.61 8.65 11.38
CA ASN A 90 15.95 9.09 11.77
C ASN A 90 16.98 8.97 10.63
N CYS A 91 16.59 8.48 9.46
CA CYS A 91 17.47 8.38 8.30
C CYS A 91 17.34 9.61 7.38
N ASP A 92 18.31 10.51 7.42
CA ASP A 92 18.29 11.73 6.62
C ASP A 92 18.41 11.45 5.12
N VAL A 93 19.14 10.40 4.71
CA VAL A 93 19.21 9.96 3.31
C VAL A 93 17.82 9.60 2.77
N LEU A 94 17.00 8.92 3.58
CA LEU A 94 15.64 8.56 3.18
C LEU A 94 14.70 9.78 3.22
N LYS A 95 14.89 10.73 4.14
CA LYS A 95 14.15 12.01 4.12
C LYS A 95 14.41 12.81 2.85
N ASP A 96 15.66 12.89 2.44
CA ASP A 96 16.07 13.62 1.25
C ASP A 96 15.58 12.92 -0.02
N ALA A 97 15.60 11.58 -0.04
CA ALA A 97 15.02 10.79 -1.12
C ALA A 97 13.49 10.87 -1.17
N PHE A 98 12.80 11.21 -0.07
CA PHE A 98 11.34 11.26 -0.05
C PHE A 98 10.75 12.44 -0.84
N LYS A 99 11.36 13.63 -0.73
CA LYS A 99 10.82 14.87 -1.33
C LYS A 99 10.74 14.87 -2.87
N PRO A 100 11.77 14.39 -3.62
CA PRO A 100 11.74 14.46 -5.07
C PRO A 100 10.98 13.30 -5.74
N ASN A 101 10.74 12.19 -5.03
CA ASN A 101 10.17 10.98 -5.61
C ASN A 101 8.65 10.90 -5.39
N SER A 102 7.94 10.19 -6.28
CA SER A 102 6.56 9.81 -5.97
C SER A 102 6.51 8.84 -4.80
N LEU A 103 5.37 8.77 -4.09
CA LEU A 103 5.19 7.83 -2.97
C LEU A 103 5.49 6.39 -3.40
N ILE A 104 4.99 5.99 -4.57
CA ILE A 104 5.14 4.62 -5.09
C ILE A 104 6.62 4.29 -5.34
N GLU A 105 7.36 5.19 -5.98
CA GLU A 105 8.79 5.00 -6.26
C GLU A 105 9.62 4.96 -4.98
N PHE A 106 9.33 5.88 -4.04
CA PHE A 106 10.00 5.90 -2.73
C PHE A 106 9.83 4.58 -1.99
N TYR A 107 8.58 4.09 -1.82
CA TYR A 107 8.32 2.84 -1.11
C TYR A 107 8.85 1.62 -1.87
N ALA A 108 8.85 1.63 -3.21
CA ALA A 108 9.44 0.56 -4.01
C ALA A 108 10.95 0.45 -3.81
N ALA A 109 11.65 1.58 -3.63
CA ALA A 109 13.09 1.65 -3.41
C ALA A 109 13.55 1.25 -1.99
N LEU A 110 12.64 1.20 -1.01
CA LEU A 110 13.02 0.83 0.36
C LEU A 110 13.59 -0.61 0.45
N PRO A 111 14.69 -0.81 1.20
CA PRO A 111 15.22 -2.15 1.50
C PRO A 111 14.19 -3.02 2.23
N ASN A 112 13.88 -4.18 1.65
CA ASN A 112 12.88 -5.08 2.22
C ASN A 112 13.32 -5.72 3.55
N GLU A 113 14.63 -5.88 3.77
CA GLU A 113 15.16 -6.43 5.02
C GLU A 113 14.96 -5.49 6.22
N THR A 114 14.98 -4.18 5.95
CA THR A 114 14.87 -3.15 7.00
C THR A 114 13.44 -2.64 7.17
N TYR A 115 12.67 -2.56 6.08
CA TYR A 115 11.32 -1.96 6.07
C TYR A 115 10.22 -2.88 5.50
N PRO A 116 10.16 -4.17 5.89
CA PRO A 116 9.20 -5.11 5.29
C PRO A 116 7.74 -4.74 5.57
N ASN A 117 7.41 -4.21 6.75
CA ASN A 117 6.04 -3.88 7.11
C ASN A 117 5.58 -2.55 6.50
N ILE A 118 6.42 -1.52 6.50
CA ILE A 118 6.15 -0.25 5.83
C ILE A 118 5.97 -0.46 4.33
N LYS A 119 6.85 -1.24 3.69
CA LYS A 119 6.74 -1.54 2.25
C LYS A 119 5.45 -2.29 1.93
N ARG A 120 5.10 -3.31 2.73
CA ARG A 120 3.84 -4.05 2.58
C ARG A 120 2.62 -3.16 2.77
N HIS A 121 2.64 -2.28 3.76
CA HIS A 121 1.58 -1.30 4.02
C HIS A 121 1.40 -0.36 2.83
N ALA A 122 2.49 0.22 2.32
CA ALA A 122 2.47 1.12 1.18
C ALA A 122 1.93 0.46 -0.10
N MET A 123 2.30 -0.80 -0.36
CA MET A 123 1.74 -1.55 -1.49
C MET A 123 0.22 -1.71 -1.34
N LYS A 124 -0.27 -2.11 -0.16
CA LYS A 124 -1.71 -2.23 0.11
C LYS A 124 -2.43 -0.90 -0.11
N MET A 125 -1.92 0.19 0.45
CA MET A 125 -2.49 1.53 0.28
C MET A 125 -2.52 1.96 -1.18
N SER A 126 -1.43 1.75 -1.93
CA SER A 126 -1.38 2.05 -3.37
C SER A 126 -2.45 1.28 -4.15
N THR A 127 -2.67 0.00 -3.82
CA THR A 127 -3.73 -0.79 -4.47
C THR A 127 -5.14 -0.39 -4.06
N LEU A 128 -5.35 0.05 -2.82
CA LEU A 128 -6.65 0.52 -2.33
C LEU A 128 -7.13 1.72 -3.15
N PHE A 129 -6.28 2.74 -3.32
CA PHE A 129 -6.60 3.90 -4.14
C PHE A 129 -6.81 3.54 -5.62
N GLY A 130 -5.96 2.68 -6.19
CA GLY A 130 -6.11 2.22 -7.57
C GLY A 130 -7.40 1.45 -7.81
N SER A 131 -7.77 0.54 -6.90
CA SER A 131 -8.99 -0.26 -7.02
C SER A 131 -10.26 0.57 -6.87
N THR A 132 -10.33 1.55 -5.97
CA THR A 132 -11.47 2.48 -5.88
C THR A 132 -11.67 3.24 -7.19
N TYR A 133 -10.60 3.80 -7.76
CA TYR A 133 -10.67 4.49 -9.05
C TYR A 133 -11.12 3.55 -10.18
N ILE A 134 -10.56 2.34 -10.26
CA ILE A 134 -10.96 1.33 -11.25
C ILE A 134 -12.44 0.94 -11.07
N CYS A 135 -12.91 0.77 -9.84
CA CYS A 135 -14.31 0.48 -9.54
C CYS A 135 -15.24 1.61 -9.99
N GLU A 136 -14.92 2.87 -9.67
CA GLU A 136 -15.69 4.04 -10.10
C GLU A 136 -15.74 4.16 -11.63
N GLN A 137 -14.60 3.96 -12.29
CA GLN A 137 -14.49 3.99 -13.74
C GLN A 137 -15.29 2.86 -14.40
N THR A 138 -15.24 1.65 -13.83
CA THR A 138 -16.01 0.48 -14.27
C THR A 138 -17.50 0.73 -14.14
N PHE A 139 -17.94 1.26 -12.99
CA PHE A 139 -19.35 1.57 -12.74
C PHE A 139 -19.87 2.66 -13.68
N SER A 140 -19.08 3.71 -13.91
CA SER A 140 -19.42 4.78 -14.85
C SER A 140 -19.59 4.25 -16.28
N ARG A 141 -18.69 3.38 -16.74
CA ARG A 141 -18.80 2.74 -18.06
C ARG A 141 -19.98 1.78 -18.12
N MET A 142 -20.21 0.98 -17.07
CA MET A 142 -21.37 0.11 -16.97
C MET A 142 -22.68 0.89 -17.09
N LYS A 143 -22.77 2.05 -16.42
CA LYS A 143 -23.92 2.95 -16.50
C LYS A 143 -24.14 3.42 -17.93
N LEU A 144 -23.11 3.89 -18.63
CA LEU A 144 -23.21 4.29 -20.04
C LEU A 144 -23.63 3.12 -20.96
N MET A 145 -23.08 1.92 -20.75
CA MET A 145 -23.41 0.73 -21.54
C MET A 145 -24.84 0.21 -21.34
N LYS A 146 -25.48 0.57 -20.22
CA LYS A 146 -26.87 0.22 -19.93
C LYS A 146 -27.88 1.27 -20.44
N ILE A 147 -27.46 2.50 -20.79
CA ILE A 147 -28.39 3.64 -20.96
C ILE A 147 -29.05 3.79 -22.36
N PRO A 148 -28.46 3.45 -23.53
CA PRO A 148 -29.20 3.66 -24.81
C PRO A 148 -29.62 2.44 -25.64
N MET A 149 -29.21 1.19 -25.37
CA MET A 149 -29.58 0.04 -26.24
C MET A 149 -29.73 -1.30 -25.49
N ARG A 150 -30.76 -1.53 -24.66
CA ARG A 150 -30.94 -2.89 -24.07
C ARG A 150 -32.37 -3.28 -23.75
N SER A 151 -32.96 -4.10 -24.61
CA SER A 151 -33.88 -5.17 -24.20
C SER A 151 -33.24 -6.58 -24.29
N ARG A 152 -31.97 -6.72 -24.72
CA ARG A 152 -31.39 -8.03 -25.11
C ARG A 152 -29.98 -8.38 -24.60
N LEU A 153 -29.35 -7.55 -23.77
CA LEU A 153 -27.96 -7.81 -23.36
C LEU A 153 -27.92 -8.59 -22.05
N THR A 154 -27.40 -9.81 -22.12
CA THR A 154 -27.19 -10.72 -20.98
C THR A 154 -26.04 -10.25 -20.09
N ASP A 155 -25.96 -10.82 -18.89
CA ASP A 155 -24.90 -10.56 -17.93
C ASP A 155 -23.51 -10.92 -18.49
N GLU A 156 -23.40 -12.06 -19.18
CA GLU A 156 -22.17 -12.49 -19.85
C GLU A 156 -21.66 -11.45 -20.86
N HIS A 157 -22.55 -10.93 -21.70
CA HIS A 157 -22.16 -9.90 -22.67
C HIS A 157 -21.77 -8.59 -22.00
N LEU A 158 -22.39 -8.23 -20.87
CA LEU A 158 -21.97 -7.07 -20.08
C LEU A 158 -20.57 -7.26 -19.50
N HIS A 159 -20.31 -8.43 -18.91
CA HIS A 159 -19.00 -8.79 -18.34
C HIS A 159 -17.89 -8.69 -19.40
N GLN A 160 -18.08 -9.33 -20.55
CA GLN A 160 -17.11 -9.29 -21.66
C GLN A 160 -16.88 -7.86 -22.16
N SER A 161 -17.94 -7.07 -22.31
CA SER A 161 -17.83 -5.69 -22.79
C SER A 161 -17.12 -4.78 -21.79
N LEU A 162 -17.38 -4.95 -20.48
CA LEU A 162 -16.68 -4.23 -19.43
C LEU A 162 -15.21 -4.63 -19.37
N ARG A 163 -14.91 -5.92 -19.51
CA ARG A 163 -13.54 -6.43 -19.55
C ARG A 163 -12.75 -5.79 -20.71
N LEU A 164 -13.32 -5.73 -21.92
CA LEU A 164 -12.70 -5.03 -23.05
C LEU A 164 -12.58 -3.51 -22.83
N ALA A 165 -13.56 -2.88 -22.19
CA ALA A 165 -13.56 -1.44 -21.96
C ALA A 165 -12.61 -0.98 -20.85
N MET A 166 -12.28 -1.88 -19.91
CA MET A 166 -11.44 -1.59 -18.74
C MET A 166 -9.99 -2.08 -18.88
N THR A 167 -9.77 -3.08 -19.73
CA THR A 167 -8.43 -3.60 -20.02
C THR A 167 -7.95 -3.06 -21.36
N GLY A 168 -6.67 -2.77 -21.51
CA GLY A 168 -6.07 -2.42 -22.81
C GLY A 168 -5.99 -3.61 -23.78
N MET A 169 -6.85 -4.64 -23.63
CA MET A 169 -6.88 -5.79 -24.51
C MET A 169 -7.49 -5.38 -25.85
N GLU A 170 -6.70 -5.49 -26.91
CA GLU A 170 -7.20 -5.32 -28.27
C GLU A 170 -7.77 -6.66 -28.78
N PRO A 171 -8.98 -6.65 -29.37
CA PRO A 171 -9.51 -7.84 -30.02
C PRO A 171 -8.64 -8.18 -31.24
N ASP A 172 -8.23 -9.45 -31.36
CA ASP A 172 -7.55 -9.95 -32.55
C ASP A 172 -8.57 -10.10 -33.70
N ILE A 173 -8.81 -8.99 -34.40
CA ILE A 173 -9.78 -8.90 -35.49
C ILE A 173 -9.38 -9.85 -36.62
N GLY A 174 -8.08 -10.01 -36.90
CA GLY A 174 -7.57 -10.89 -37.95
C GLY A 174 -7.96 -12.35 -37.70
N HIS A 175 -7.68 -12.84 -36.49
CA HIS A 175 -8.08 -14.18 -36.08
C HIS A 175 -9.60 -14.37 -36.00
N LEU A 176 -10.36 -13.36 -35.53
CA LEU A 176 -11.82 -13.42 -35.52
C LEU A 176 -12.41 -13.49 -36.93
N THR A 177 -11.86 -12.74 -37.88
CA THR A 177 -12.31 -12.77 -39.28
C THR A 177 -11.96 -14.07 -39.99
N SER A 178 -10.82 -14.72 -39.66
CA SER A 178 -10.45 -16.00 -40.26
C SER A 178 -11.33 -17.17 -39.80
N GLN A 179 -11.92 -17.08 -38.60
CA GLN A 179 -12.86 -18.08 -38.08
C GLN A 179 -14.32 -17.87 -38.52
N LYS A 180 -14.66 -16.70 -39.07
CA LYS A 180 -16.03 -16.39 -39.46
C LYS A 180 -16.30 -16.83 -40.89
N GLN A 181 -17.20 -17.81 -41.06
CA GLN A 181 -17.63 -18.24 -42.39
C GLN A 181 -18.40 -17.10 -43.08
N ALA A 182 -17.91 -16.66 -44.24
CA ALA A 182 -18.59 -15.63 -45.02
C ALA A 182 -19.97 -16.15 -45.45
N HIS A 183 -21.04 -15.57 -44.91
CA HIS A 183 -22.38 -15.82 -45.40
C HIS A 183 -22.48 -15.24 -46.80
N ARG A 184 -22.65 -16.12 -47.80
CA ARG A 184 -22.99 -15.66 -49.14
C ARG A 184 -24.40 -15.10 -49.11
N SER A 185 -24.54 -13.84 -49.50
CA SER A 185 -25.82 -13.22 -49.77
C SER A 185 -26.51 -13.99 -50.91
N HIS A 186 -27.79 -14.32 -50.71
CA HIS A 186 -28.65 -14.89 -51.76
C HIS A 186 -29.14 -13.81 -52.71
#